data_AF-A0A3E0QWW4-F1
#
_entry.id   AF-A0A3E0QWW4-F1
#
_cell.length_a   1.000
_cell.length_b   1.000
_cell.length_c   1.000
_cell.angle_alpha   90.00
_cell.angle_beta   90.00
_cell.angle_gamma   90.00
#
_symmetry.space_group_name_H-M   'P 1'
#
loop_
_entity.id
_entity.type
_entity.pdbx_description
1 polymer ?
#
loop_
_entity_poly.entity_id
_entity_poly.type
_entity_poly.pdbx_seq_one_letter_code
_entity_poly.pdbx_strand_id
1 'polypeptide(L)'
;MRKITRQIKKAFERREAKTVGNTTTDGDSVWIHGNKIVQRKDGVVMGSLAGWNTPTTRERVNGITGLGFYQKNFEPMLNGRIIDPND
;
A
#
# COMPACT_ATOMS: atom_id res chain seq x y z
N MET A 1 -12.47 3.55 2.57
CA MET A 1 -11.67 2.90 1.51
C MET A 1 -12.24 3.21 0.13
N ARG A 2 -11.42 3.64 -0.83
CA ARG A 2 -11.83 4.00 -2.20
C ARG A 2 -12.19 2.77 -3.06
N LYS A 3 -12.97 2.96 -4.14
CA LYS A 3 -13.38 1.88 -5.07
C LYS A 3 -12.18 1.17 -5.72
N ILE A 4 -11.13 1.92 -6.07
CA ILE A 4 -9.88 1.37 -6.64
C ILE A 4 -9.23 0.41 -5.62
N THR A 5 -9.03 0.87 -4.39
CA THR A 5 -8.43 0.09 -3.31
C THR A 5 -9.20 -1.20 -3.02
N ARG A 6 -10.54 -1.15 -2.97
CA ARG A 6 -11.38 -2.35 -2.79
C ARG A 6 -11.18 -3.39 -3.91
N GLN A 7 -11.09 -2.94 -5.16
CA GLN A 7 -10.92 -3.84 -6.31
C GLN A 7 -9.53 -4.47 -6.34
N ILE A 8 -8.49 -3.67 -6.07
CA ILE A 8 -7.11 -4.15 -6.01
C ILE A 8 -6.91 -5.09 -4.83
N LYS A 9 -7.42 -4.75 -3.64
CA LYS A 9 -7.39 -5.63 -2.47
C LYS A 9 -8.00 -7.00 -2.78
N LYS A 10 -9.19 -7.03 -3.36
CA LYS A 10 -9.87 -8.28 -3.73
C LYS A 10 -9.04 -9.14 -4.70
N ALA A 11 -8.39 -8.52 -5.69
CA ALA A 11 -7.53 -9.23 -6.63
C ALA A 11 -6.24 -9.74 -5.96
N PHE A 12 -5.60 -8.91 -5.14
CA PHE A 12 -4.41 -9.28 -4.33
C PHE A 12 -4.68 -10.43 -3.34
N GLU A 13 -5.85 -10.44 -2.70
CA GLU A 13 -6.28 -11.53 -1.81
C GLU A 13 -6.53 -12.83 -2.57
N ARG A 14 -7.00 -12.75 -3.82
CA ARG A 14 -7.24 -13.90 -4.71
C ARG A 14 -6.03 -14.36 -5.50
N ARG A 15 -4.89 -13.66 -5.37
CA ARG A 15 -3.69 -13.86 -6.20
C ARG A 15 -3.97 -13.70 -7.70
N GLU A 16 -4.82 -12.74 -8.04
CA GLU A 16 -5.16 -12.37 -9.42
C GLU A 16 -4.45 -11.07 -9.81
N ALA A 17 -3.91 -11.05 -11.03
CA ALA A 17 -3.39 -9.82 -11.61
C ALA A 17 -4.54 -8.86 -11.95
N LYS A 18 -4.38 -7.57 -11.62
CA LYS A 18 -5.38 -6.54 -11.93
C LYS A 18 -4.78 -5.14 -11.95
N THR A 19 -5.21 -4.34 -12.92
CA THR A 19 -4.89 -2.92 -13.00
C THR A 19 -6.16 -2.09 -12.93
N VAL A 20 -6.17 -1.07 -12.07
CA VAL A 20 -7.28 -0.10 -11.96
C VAL A 20 -6.69 1.30 -11.73
N GLY A 21 -6.81 2.18 -12.73
CA GLY A 21 -6.16 3.49 -12.70
C GLY A 21 -4.64 3.34 -12.61
N ASN A 22 -4.00 4.11 -11.72
CA ASN A 22 -2.55 4.06 -11.51
C ASN A 22 -2.11 2.98 -10.50
N THR A 23 -2.96 2.01 -10.17
CA THR A 23 -2.66 0.94 -9.21
C THR A 23 -2.74 -0.42 -9.90
N THR A 24 -1.73 -1.25 -9.68
CA THR A 24 -1.59 -2.58 -10.30
C THR A 24 -1.25 -3.60 -9.22
N THR A 25 -1.81 -4.79 -9.31
CA THR A 25 -1.37 -5.97 -8.55
C THR A 25 -1.09 -7.10 -9.52
N ASP A 26 -0.10 -7.94 -9.23
CA ASP A 26 0.15 -9.21 -9.92
C ASP A 26 -0.44 -10.40 -9.15
N GLY A 27 -0.88 -10.18 -7.90
CA GLY A 27 -1.40 -11.19 -7.00
C GLY A 27 -0.56 -11.37 -5.73
N ASP A 28 0.72 -10.98 -5.78
CA ASP A 28 1.67 -11.06 -4.66
C ASP A 28 2.31 -9.72 -4.31
N SER A 29 2.24 -8.73 -5.19
CA SER A 29 2.71 -7.37 -4.98
C SER A 29 1.71 -6.36 -5.51
N VAL A 30 1.70 -5.17 -4.93
CA VAL A 30 0.87 -4.05 -5.38
C VAL A 30 1.76 -2.84 -5.62
N TRP A 31 1.56 -2.20 -6.76
CA TRP A 31 2.25 -1.00 -7.19
C TRP A 31 1.30 0.16 -7.38
N ILE A 32 1.80 1.37 -7.12
CA ILE A 32 1.16 2.62 -7.53
C ILE A 32 2.14 3.46 -8.33
N HIS A 33 1.75 3.89 -9.53
CA HIS A 33 2.66 4.57 -10.47
C HIS A 33 3.98 3.81 -10.72
N GLY A 34 3.96 2.47 -10.65
CA GLY A 34 5.16 1.64 -10.77
C GLY A 34 5.99 1.48 -9.48
N ASN A 35 5.64 2.16 -8.39
CA ASN A 35 6.31 2.01 -7.09
C ASN A 35 5.64 0.90 -6.27
N LYS A 36 6.42 -0.08 -5.78
CA LYS A 36 5.90 -1.20 -5.00
C LYS A 36 5.57 -0.75 -3.59
N ILE A 37 4.32 -0.89 -3.17
CA ILE A 37 3.81 -0.40 -1.89
C ILE A 37 3.30 -1.51 -0.97
N VAL A 38 3.03 -2.69 -1.52
CA VAL A 38 2.65 -3.89 -0.77
C VAL A 38 3.34 -5.09 -1.40
N GLN A 39 3.80 -6.02 -0.57
CA GLN A 39 4.37 -7.29 -1.01
C GLN A 39 3.99 -8.40 -0.04
N ARG A 40 3.67 -9.58 -0.58
CA ARG A 40 3.62 -10.82 0.16
C ARG A 40 4.99 -11.51 0.07
N LYS A 41 5.61 -11.78 1.21
CA LYS A 41 6.88 -12.50 1.32
C LYS A 41 6.75 -13.55 2.41
N ASP A 42 6.99 -14.81 2.07
CA ASP A 42 6.92 -15.95 3.00
C ASP A 42 5.60 -16.03 3.78
N GLY A 43 4.48 -15.69 3.12
CA GLY A 43 3.14 -15.66 3.72
C GLY A 43 2.81 -14.40 4.52
N VAL A 44 3.79 -13.53 4.77
CA VAL A 44 3.62 -12.25 5.47
C VAL A 44 3.33 -11.14 4.46
N VAL A 45 2.30 -10.32 4.72
CA VAL A 45 2.00 -9.13 3.92
C VAL A 45 2.68 -7.92 4.55
N MET A 46 3.58 -7.30 3.79
CA MET A 46 4.33 -6.11 4.16
C MET A 46 3.83 -4.92 3.36
N GLY A 47 3.94 -3.71 3.94
CA GLY A 47 3.60 -2.46 3.27
C GLY A 47 4.68 -1.39 3.49
N SER A 48 4.87 -0.53 2.50
CA SER A 48 5.83 0.57 2.49
C SER A 48 5.23 1.79 1.79
N LEU A 49 5.74 2.99 2.10
CA LEU A 49 5.40 4.22 1.37
C LEU A 49 6.23 4.40 0.10
N ALA A 50 7.29 3.61 -0.09
CA ALA A 50 8.16 3.63 -1.27
C ALA A 50 8.72 5.02 -1.59
N GLY A 51 9.04 5.82 -0.58
CA GLY A 51 9.49 7.21 -0.67
C GLY A 51 8.37 8.24 -0.87
N TRP A 52 7.12 7.80 -1.11
CA TRP A 52 6.00 8.66 -1.49
C TRP A 52 4.99 8.80 -0.35
N ASN A 53 5.29 9.66 0.62
CA ASN A 53 4.39 9.97 1.74
C ASN A 53 3.17 10.83 1.33
N THR A 54 2.37 10.34 0.38
CA THR A 54 1.16 11.03 -0.11
C THR A 54 -0.11 10.47 0.53
N PRO A 55 -1.21 11.25 0.59
CA PRO A 55 -2.51 10.74 1.03
C PRO A 55 -2.98 9.52 0.23
N THR A 56 -2.61 9.47 -1.06
CA THR A 56 -2.99 8.37 -1.94
C THR A 56 -2.21 7.09 -1.63
N THR A 57 -0.90 7.18 -1.41
CA THR A 57 -0.08 6.03 -1.02
C THR A 57 -0.56 5.44 0.31
N ARG A 58 -0.72 6.29 1.34
CA ARG A 58 -1.17 5.86 2.68
C ARG A 58 -2.54 5.18 2.64
N GLU A 59 -3.51 5.75 1.92
CA GLU A 59 -4.84 5.15 1.81
C GLU A 59 -4.83 3.78 1.11
N ARG A 60 -3.97 3.58 0.11
CA ARG A 60 -3.85 2.30 -0.61
C ARG A 60 -3.22 1.25 0.28
N VAL A 61 -2.07 1.56 0.89
CA VAL A 61 -1.35 0.64 1.78
C VAL A 61 -2.24 0.25 2.95
N ASN A 62 -2.82 1.20 3.67
CA ASN A 62 -3.69 0.91 4.81
C ASN A 62 -4.93 0.13 4.39
N GLY A 63 -5.52 0.46 3.24
CA GLY A 63 -6.72 -0.23 2.77
C GLY A 63 -6.46 -1.70 2.46
N ILE A 64 -5.29 -2.03 1.90
CA ILE A 64 -4.90 -3.40 1.52
C ILE A 64 -4.41 -4.18 2.74
N THR A 65 -3.49 -3.60 3.51
CA THR A 65 -2.74 -4.29 4.57
C THR A 65 -3.37 -4.16 5.95
N GLY A 66 -4.21 -3.16 6.18
CA GLY A 66 -4.69 -2.80 7.51
C GLY A 66 -3.65 -2.09 8.39
N LEU A 67 -2.48 -1.77 7.84
CA LEU A 67 -1.45 -1.00 8.55
C LEU A 67 -1.94 0.41 8.89
N GLY A 68 -1.32 1.02 9.89
CA GLY A 68 -1.69 2.33 10.42
C GLY A 68 -0.79 3.46 9.93
N PHE A 69 -0.54 3.58 8.62
CA PHE A 69 0.24 4.71 8.10
C PHE A 69 -0.57 6.01 8.15
N TYR A 70 0.01 7.08 8.70
CA TYR A 70 -0.58 8.42 8.69
C TYR A 70 0.52 9.48 8.65
N GLN A 71 0.13 10.75 8.66
CA GLN A 71 1.06 11.88 8.73
C GLN A 71 0.68 12.76 9.91
N LYS A 72 1.68 13.21 10.67
CA LYS A 72 1.51 14.18 11.76
C LYS A 72 2.68 15.13 11.72
N ASN A 73 2.41 16.45 11.74
CA ASN A 73 3.44 17.50 11.67
C ASN A 73 4.41 17.31 10.49
N PHE A 74 3.89 16.97 9.31
CA PHE A 74 4.66 16.66 8.09
C PHE A 74 5.53 15.39 8.14
N GLU A 75 5.61 14.71 9.28
CA GLU A 75 6.32 13.45 9.43
C GLU A 75 5.45 12.24 9.04
N PRO A 76 5.99 11.26 8.29
CA PRO A 76 5.34 9.96 8.10
C PRO A 76 5.36 9.15 9.39
N MET A 77 4.22 8.57 9.72
CA MET A 77 4.01 7.81 10.95
C MET A 77 3.49 6.42 10.63
N LEU A 78 3.94 5.41 11.38
CA LEU A 78 3.35 4.08 11.43
C LEU A 78 3.14 3.67 12.89
N ASN A 79 1.89 3.36 13.25
CA ASN A 79 1.52 2.90 14.61
C ASN A 79 2.06 3.79 15.74
N GLY A 80 2.09 5.12 15.56
CA GLY A 80 2.56 6.07 16.58
C GLY A 80 4.04 6.43 16.51
N ARG A 81 4.83 5.80 15.64
CA ARG A 81 6.27 6.05 15.48
C ARG A 81 6.55 6.75 14.15
N ILE A 82 7.53 7.66 14.15
CA ILE A 82 8.08 8.23 12.91
C ILE A 82 8.80 7.11 12.16
N ILE A 83 8.68 7.10 10.84
CA ILE A 83 9.34 6.14 9.95
C ILE A 83 10.05 6.90 8.82
N ASP A 84 11.02 6.27 8.17
CA ASP A 84 11.49 6.77 6.87
C ASP A 84 10.46 6.33 5.80
N PRO A 85 9.98 7.23 4.92
CA PRO A 85 9.09 6.83 3.84
C PRO A 85 9.75 5.85 2.84
N ASN A 86 11.09 5.77 2.79
CA ASN A 86 11.84 4.86 1.93
C ASN A 86 12.05 3.46 2.52
N ASP A 87 11.68 3.24 3.79
CA ASP A 87 11.74 1.92 4.46
C ASP A 87 10.66 0.95 3.96
#